data_AF-A0A5D3ANT1-F1
#
_entry.id   AF-A0A5D3ANT1-F1
#
_cell.length_a   1.000
_cell.length_b   1.000
_cell.length_c   1.000
_cell.angle_alpha   90.00
_cell.angle_beta   90.00
_cell.angle_gamma   90.00
#
_symmetry.space_group_name_H-M   'P 1'
#
loop_
_entity.id
_entity.type
_entity.pdbx_description
1 polymer ?
#
loop_
_entity_poly.entity_id
_entity_poly.type
_entity_poly.pdbx_seq_one_letter_code
_entity_poly.pdbx_strand_id
1 'polypeptide(L)'
;MSYPPNSLTSEPSSASGESGHTCFSARHLKPVRILAPPSPSSATGRAISMRSYKGGRKLATWELVSKIHFNDESCTFKDQSCMAESVRCGLDTTECPDLDDLVVGQVSRRNLASMGLWPGYRNAYRTANAVELGVFDDSGEFVNVFEEDPMFRVEQSMTGKTFDAAYAEFVKQTPRKADVVKTYLERKAEKDAGIISIEEIE
;
A
#
# COMPACT_ATOMS: atom_id res chain seq x y z
N MET A 1 7.60 -0.90 15.57
CA MET A 1 6.39 -0.93 14.71
C MET A 1 6.50 -2.16 13.83
N SER A 2 5.47 -3.00 13.80
CA SER A 2 5.31 -4.07 12.80
C SER A 2 5.04 -3.46 11.42
N TYR A 3 5.36 -4.21 10.36
CA TYR A 3 5.03 -3.85 8.99
C TYR A 3 4.17 -4.96 8.37
N PRO A 4 3.09 -4.65 7.61
CA PRO A 4 2.59 -3.30 7.33
C PRO A 4 2.10 -2.58 8.60
N PRO A 5 2.31 -1.26 8.73
CA PRO A 5 1.60 -0.48 9.72
C PRO A 5 0.11 -0.56 9.41
N ASN A 6 -0.72 -0.60 10.45
CA ASN A 6 -2.17 -0.63 10.30
C ASN A 6 -2.59 0.64 9.54
N SER A 7 -3.15 0.51 8.34
CA SER A 7 -3.41 1.63 7.41
C SER A 7 -4.53 2.57 7.88
N LEU A 8 -5.24 2.16 8.93
CA LEU A 8 -6.26 2.94 9.64
C LEU A 8 -5.67 3.91 10.69
N THR A 9 -4.34 4.10 10.76
CA THR A 9 -3.69 4.98 11.76
C THR A 9 -3.67 6.47 11.41
N SER A 10 -4.43 6.89 10.39
CA SER A 10 -4.91 8.27 10.33
C SER A 10 -6.01 8.42 11.40
N GLU A 11 -5.72 9.03 12.56
CA GLU A 11 -6.82 9.59 13.36
C GLU A 11 -7.60 10.57 12.46
N PRO A 12 -8.95 10.64 12.56
CA PRO A 12 -9.74 11.62 11.82
C PRO A 12 -9.37 13.02 12.31
N SER A 13 -8.45 13.67 11.60
CA SER A 13 -8.02 15.04 11.89
C SER A 13 -9.17 15.98 11.57
N SER A 14 -9.91 16.34 12.61
CA SER A 14 -11.09 17.18 12.56
C SER A 14 -10.74 18.62 12.19
N ALA A 15 -10.65 18.87 10.88
CA ALA A 15 -10.55 20.20 10.27
C ALA A 15 -11.22 20.25 8.88
N SER A 16 -11.07 19.19 8.08
CA SER A 16 -11.88 18.90 6.88
C SER A 16 -12.54 17.53 7.07
N GLY A 17 -13.71 17.31 6.47
CA GLY A 17 -14.47 16.06 6.59
C GLY A 17 -13.89 14.87 5.82
N GLU A 18 -12.57 14.83 5.61
CA GLU A 18 -11.89 13.82 4.81
C GLU A 18 -11.43 12.65 5.68
N SER A 19 -12.10 11.51 5.53
CA SER A 19 -11.70 10.19 6.02
C SER A 19 -10.46 9.66 5.29
N GLY A 20 -9.32 10.33 5.47
CA GLY A 20 -8.10 10.13 4.71
C GLY A 20 -7.35 8.84 5.05
N HIS A 21 -7.63 7.76 4.33
CA HIS A 21 -6.84 6.52 4.38
C HIS A 21 -5.45 6.73 3.78
N THR A 22 -4.41 6.22 4.45
CA THR A 22 -3.01 6.45 4.03
C THR A 22 -2.36 5.17 3.49
N CYS A 23 -1.94 5.19 2.22
CA CYS A 23 -1.16 4.11 1.64
C CYS A 23 0.29 4.15 2.11
N PHE A 24 0.65 3.27 3.05
CA PHE A 24 2.03 3.07 3.53
C PHE A 24 2.84 2.07 2.67
N SER A 25 2.69 2.16 1.34
CA SER A 25 3.54 1.43 0.40
C SER A 25 4.94 2.02 0.34
N ALA A 26 5.97 1.19 0.15
CA ALA A 26 7.35 1.65 0.14
C ALA A 26 7.65 2.76 -0.88
N ARG A 27 6.90 2.80 -2.00
CA ARG A 27 6.98 3.89 -2.99
C ARG A 27 6.63 5.26 -2.45
N HIS A 28 5.79 5.34 -1.44
CA HIS A 28 5.33 6.58 -0.82
C HIS A 28 6.13 6.95 0.43
N LEU A 29 7.05 6.08 0.85
CA LEU A 29 7.89 6.25 2.03
C LEU A 29 9.22 6.90 1.66
N LYS A 30 9.57 7.97 2.37
CA LYS A 30 10.86 8.66 2.25
C LYS A 30 11.76 8.25 3.44
N PRO A 31 13.01 7.80 3.22
CA PRO A 31 13.93 7.47 4.32
C PRO A 31 14.18 8.67 5.23
N VAL A 32 14.19 8.45 6.54
CA VAL A 32 14.48 9.48 7.55
C VAL A 32 15.88 9.26 8.10
N ARG A 33 16.73 10.28 8.04
CA ARG A 33 18.01 10.31 8.75
C ARG A 33 17.73 10.61 10.23
N ILE A 34 17.82 9.59 11.08
CA ILE A 34 17.76 9.76 12.53
C ILE A 34 19.18 9.69 13.08
N LEU A 35 19.54 10.60 14.00
CA LEU A 35 20.77 10.45 14.76
C LEU A 35 20.62 9.24 15.69
N ALA A 36 21.50 8.24 15.57
CA ALA A 36 21.51 7.12 16.49
C ALA A 36 21.64 7.62 17.93
N PRO A 37 21.00 6.93 18.90
CA PRO A 37 21.19 7.28 20.31
C PRO A 37 22.69 7.26 20.65
N PRO A 38 23.16 8.16 21.53
CA PRO A 38 24.58 8.24 21.88
C PRO A 38 25.03 6.91 22.49
N SER A 39 25.92 6.22 21.79
CA SER A 39 26.61 5.04 22.32
C SER A 39 27.83 5.50 23.13
N PRO A 40 28.11 4.93 24.32
CA PRO A 40 29.32 5.26 25.08
C PRO A 40 30.63 4.89 24.35
N SER A 41 30.56 4.18 23.23
CA SER A 41 31.72 3.67 22.48
C SER A 41 32.20 4.57 21.33
N SER A 42 31.50 5.64 20.96
CA SER A 42 31.87 6.47 19.78
C SER A 42 32.38 7.86 20.17
N ALA A 43 33.70 8.01 20.24
CA ALA A 43 34.37 9.30 20.50
C ALA A 43 34.31 10.30 19.32
N THR A 44 33.78 9.89 18.16
CA THR A 44 33.79 10.66 16.90
C THR A 44 32.42 10.65 16.21
N GLY A 45 31.49 11.45 16.75
CA GLY A 45 30.19 11.74 16.13
C GLY A 45 29.10 10.70 16.39
N ARG A 46 27.84 11.16 16.42
CA ARG A 46 26.67 10.25 16.43
C ARG A 46 26.56 9.59 15.06
N ALA A 47 26.52 8.25 15.03
CA ALA A 47 26.18 7.53 13.81
C ALA A 47 24.79 7.94 13.30
N ILE A 48 24.61 8.00 11.97
CA ILE A 48 23.28 8.25 11.38
C ILE A 48 22.60 6.89 11.17
N SER A 49 21.49 6.65 11.88
CA SER A 49 20.60 5.52 11.64
C SER A 49 19.56 5.92 10.59
N MET A 50 19.52 5.19 9.47
CA MET A 50 18.50 5.38 8.44
C MET A 50 17.25 4.50 8.63
N ARG A 51 17.19 3.69 9.73
CA ARG A 51 16.12 2.72 10.01
C ARG A 51 14.80 3.36 10.44
N SER A 52 14.32 4.33 9.65
CA SER A 52 13.04 5.01 9.83
C SER A 52 12.61 5.62 8.50
N TYR A 53 11.31 5.87 8.38
CA TYR A 53 10.68 6.42 7.20
C TYR A 53 9.56 7.37 7.59
N LYS A 54 9.21 8.30 6.69
CA LYS A 54 8.05 9.19 6.80
C LYS A 54 7.28 9.23 5.49
N GLY A 55 6.08 9.80 5.53
CA GLY A 55 5.18 9.89 4.38
C GLY A 55 4.20 8.73 4.33
N GLY A 56 3.90 8.27 3.12
CA GLY A 56 2.64 7.63 2.79
C GLY A 56 1.81 8.56 1.91
N ARG A 57 0.95 7.98 1.06
CA ARG A 57 0.08 8.73 0.15
C ARG A 57 -1.33 8.74 0.71
N LYS A 58 -1.89 9.91 1.00
CA LYS A 58 -3.34 10.04 1.26
C LYS A 58 -4.10 9.59 0.02
N LEU A 59 -5.12 8.77 0.23
CA LEU A 59 -6.05 8.32 -0.79
C LEU A 59 -7.32 9.14 -0.63
N ALA A 60 -7.81 9.72 -1.74
CA ALA A 60 -9.07 10.46 -1.73
C ALA A 60 -10.26 9.50 -1.57
N THR A 61 -11.40 10.01 -1.09
CA THR A 61 -12.67 9.28 -1.24
C THR A 61 -12.93 9.01 -2.72
N TRP A 62 -13.59 7.90 -3.00
CA TRP A 62 -13.83 7.39 -4.35
C TRP A 62 -12.56 7.16 -5.20
N GLU A 63 -11.36 7.09 -4.63
CA GLU A 63 -10.19 6.53 -5.32
C GLU A 63 -10.20 4.99 -5.22
N LEU A 64 -9.74 4.29 -6.28
CA LEU A 64 -9.64 2.83 -6.24
C LEU A 64 -8.56 2.37 -5.27
N VAL A 65 -8.98 1.61 -4.27
CA VAL A 65 -8.13 1.02 -3.25
C VAL A 65 -8.24 -0.49 -3.27
N SER A 66 -7.20 -1.16 -2.78
CA SER A 66 -7.20 -2.60 -2.58
C SER A 66 -6.95 -2.92 -1.12
N LYS A 67 -7.82 -3.76 -0.56
CA LYS A 67 -7.72 -4.30 0.79
C LYS A 67 -7.04 -5.66 0.70
N ILE A 68 -5.85 -5.77 1.27
CA ILE A 68 -5.04 -7.00 1.29
C ILE A 68 -5.27 -7.69 2.63
N HIS A 69 -5.64 -8.96 2.59
CA HIS A 69 -5.82 -9.81 3.76
C HIS A 69 -4.62 -10.74 3.96
N PHE A 70 -4.31 -11.04 5.22
CA PHE A 70 -3.18 -11.89 5.61
C PHE A 70 -3.64 -13.13 6.38
N ASN A 71 -2.74 -14.12 6.52
CA ASN A 71 -3.01 -15.37 7.24
C ASN A 71 -3.23 -15.22 8.76
N ASP A 72 -2.94 -14.04 9.33
CA ASP A 72 -3.19 -13.71 10.74
C ASP A 72 -4.50 -12.92 10.93
N GLU A 73 -5.40 -12.96 9.93
CA GLU A 73 -6.69 -12.25 9.88
C GLU A 73 -6.56 -10.71 9.86
N SER A 74 -5.33 -10.17 9.86
CA SER A 74 -5.10 -8.74 9.67
C SER A 74 -5.32 -8.33 8.22
N CYS A 75 -5.53 -7.03 7.99
CA CYS A 75 -5.60 -6.46 6.65
C CYS A 75 -4.90 -5.09 6.54
N THR A 76 -4.60 -4.66 5.32
CA THR A 76 -4.06 -3.33 5.01
C THR A 76 -4.59 -2.81 3.68
N PHE A 77 -4.73 -1.49 3.58
CA PHE A 77 -5.21 -0.79 2.38
C PHE A 77 -4.07 -0.14 1.60
N LYS A 78 -4.15 -0.21 0.27
CA LYS A 78 -3.23 0.47 -0.66
C LYS A 78 -3.96 0.99 -1.88
N ASP A 79 -3.34 1.91 -2.62
CA ASP A 79 -3.72 2.07 -4.03
C ASP A 79 -3.43 0.79 -4.82
N GLN A 80 -4.16 0.58 -5.92
CA GLN A 80 -4.12 -0.64 -6.71
C GLN A 80 -2.70 -0.98 -7.22
N SER A 81 -1.91 0.02 -7.61
CA SER A 81 -0.56 -0.19 -8.13
C SER A 81 0.39 -0.68 -7.04
N CYS A 82 0.32 -0.05 -5.87
CA CYS A 82 1.08 -0.43 -4.69
C CYS A 82 0.67 -1.78 -4.14
N MET A 83 -0.60 -2.17 -4.23
CA MET A 83 -1.04 -3.52 -3.89
C MET A 83 -0.32 -4.56 -4.74
N ALA A 84 -0.38 -4.43 -6.07
CA ALA A 84 0.20 -5.42 -6.97
C ALA A 84 1.71 -5.58 -6.72
N GLU A 85 2.45 -4.49 -6.62
CA GLU A 85 3.90 -4.52 -6.31
C GLU A 85 4.21 -5.13 -4.93
N SER A 86 3.37 -4.86 -3.92
CA SER A 86 3.54 -5.42 -2.58
C SER A 86 3.36 -6.93 -2.58
N VAL A 87 2.28 -7.41 -3.19
CA VAL A 87 1.97 -8.85 -3.29
C VAL A 87 3.01 -9.58 -4.15
N ARG A 88 3.39 -9.03 -5.31
CA ARG A 88 4.49 -9.55 -6.14
C ARG A 88 5.79 -9.71 -5.33
N CYS A 89 6.16 -8.70 -4.54
CA CYS A 89 7.36 -8.74 -3.70
C CYS A 89 7.31 -9.85 -2.63
N GLY A 90 6.12 -10.21 -2.14
CA GLY A 90 5.90 -11.31 -1.20
C GLY A 90 5.89 -12.70 -1.86
N LEU A 91 5.32 -12.78 -3.06
CA LEU A 91 5.24 -14.00 -3.89
C LEU A 91 6.57 -14.38 -4.54
N ASP A 92 7.47 -13.42 -4.75
CA ASP A 92 8.81 -13.72 -5.28
C ASP A 92 9.59 -14.57 -4.26
N THR A 93 9.81 -15.82 -4.62
CA THR A 93 10.49 -16.85 -3.82
C THR A 93 11.92 -17.16 -4.31
N THR A 94 12.43 -16.40 -5.29
CA THR A 94 13.78 -16.58 -5.83
C THR A 94 14.88 -16.23 -4.80
N GLU A 95 16.14 -16.43 -5.21
CA GLU A 95 17.32 -15.99 -4.44
C GLU A 95 17.18 -14.54 -4.00
N CYS A 96 17.81 -14.19 -2.87
CA CYS A 96 17.65 -12.85 -2.29
C CYS A 96 18.14 -11.80 -3.31
N PRO A 97 17.28 -10.85 -3.77
CA PRO A 97 17.66 -9.90 -4.80
C PRO A 97 18.93 -9.12 -4.41
N ASP A 98 19.65 -8.61 -5.40
CA ASP A 98 20.80 -7.77 -5.15
C ASP A 98 20.41 -6.45 -4.47
N LEU A 99 21.39 -5.70 -3.97
CA LEU A 99 21.09 -4.44 -3.28
C LEU A 99 20.46 -3.40 -4.21
N ASP A 100 20.81 -3.40 -5.49
CA ASP A 100 20.34 -2.42 -6.47
C ASP A 100 19.05 -2.84 -7.21
N ASP A 101 18.63 -4.10 -7.08
CA ASP A 101 17.40 -4.61 -7.70
C ASP A 101 16.16 -3.88 -7.20
N LEU A 102 15.28 -3.52 -8.15
CA LEU A 102 13.99 -2.91 -7.90
C LEU A 102 12.98 -3.99 -7.46
N VAL A 103 12.53 -3.90 -6.20
CA VAL A 103 11.68 -4.93 -5.58
C VAL A 103 10.26 -4.45 -5.28
N VAL A 104 10.03 -3.14 -5.21
CA VAL A 104 8.69 -2.54 -5.08
C VAL A 104 8.58 -1.33 -6.01
N GLY A 105 8.14 -1.57 -7.26
CA GLY A 105 8.07 -0.55 -8.30
C GLY A 105 9.44 0.05 -8.62
N GLN A 106 9.69 1.28 -8.18
CA GLN A 106 10.97 1.99 -8.34
C GLN A 106 11.82 2.02 -7.04
N VAL A 107 11.45 1.24 -6.02
CA VAL A 107 12.20 1.14 -4.76
C VAL A 107 13.11 -0.08 -4.79
N SER A 108 14.43 0.16 -4.67
CA SER A 108 15.43 -0.91 -4.60
C SER A 108 15.49 -1.59 -3.24
N ARG A 109 16.06 -2.80 -3.21
CA ARG A 109 16.29 -3.53 -1.96
C ARG A 109 17.16 -2.74 -0.98
N ARG A 110 18.17 -2.01 -1.46
CA ARG A 110 19.02 -1.09 -0.66
C ARG A 110 18.18 0.00 0.01
N ASN A 111 17.18 0.56 -0.67
CA ASN A 111 16.30 1.56 -0.09
C ASN A 111 15.39 0.96 1.00
N LEU A 112 14.85 -0.25 0.78
CA LEU A 112 14.11 -0.96 1.84
C LEU A 112 15.01 -1.32 3.03
N ALA A 113 16.24 -1.79 2.78
CA ALA A 113 17.19 -2.14 3.82
C ALA A 113 17.65 -0.92 4.63
N SER A 114 17.87 0.23 3.98
CA SER A 114 18.24 1.47 4.66
C SER A 114 17.13 1.93 5.61
N MET A 115 15.87 1.92 5.15
CA MET A 115 14.67 2.20 5.96
C MET A 115 14.39 1.17 7.06
N GLY A 116 15.14 0.06 7.12
CA GLY A 116 14.88 -1.04 8.06
C GLY A 116 13.66 -1.90 7.71
N LEU A 117 13.12 -1.76 6.50
CA LEU A 117 11.96 -2.49 5.98
C LEU A 117 12.34 -3.86 5.38
N TRP A 118 13.56 -4.05 4.89
CA TRP A 118 14.00 -5.37 4.39
C TRP A 118 14.58 -6.24 5.51
N PRO A 119 14.27 -7.56 5.59
CA PRO A 119 13.36 -8.33 4.73
C PRO A 119 11.88 -8.31 5.19
N GLY A 120 11.55 -7.64 6.29
CA GLY A 120 10.22 -7.65 6.91
C GLY A 120 9.05 -7.34 5.96
N TYR A 121 9.23 -6.39 5.05
CA TYR A 121 8.27 -6.02 4.00
C TYR A 121 7.89 -7.22 3.12
N ARG A 122 8.89 -7.93 2.56
CA ARG A 122 8.68 -9.13 1.74
C ARG A 122 8.03 -10.24 2.56
N ASN A 123 8.54 -10.48 3.77
CA ASN A 123 8.04 -11.54 4.64
C ASN A 123 6.57 -11.32 5.05
N ALA A 124 6.14 -10.07 5.23
CA ALA A 124 4.74 -9.74 5.50
C ALA A 124 3.83 -10.00 4.29
N TYR A 125 4.18 -9.51 3.08
CA TYR A 125 3.34 -9.79 1.91
C TYR A 125 3.37 -11.25 1.44
N ARG A 126 4.34 -12.05 1.89
CA ARG A 126 4.34 -13.50 1.68
C ARG A 126 3.19 -14.21 2.42
N THR A 127 2.58 -13.60 3.44
CA THR A 127 1.40 -14.14 4.12
C THR A 127 0.08 -13.59 3.58
N ALA A 128 0.10 -12.76 2.52
CA ALA A 128 -1.11 -12.29 1.87
C ALA A 128 -1.86 -13.46 1.22
N ASN A 129 -3.17 -13.55 1.47
CA ASN A 129 -4.01 -14.68 1.04
C ASN A 129 -5.25 -14.27 0.24
N ALA A 130 -5.66 -12.99 0.33
CA ALA A 130 -6.75 -12.46 -0.46
C ALA A 130 -6.60 -10.95 -0.72
N VAL A 131 -7.25 -10.48 -1.79
CA VAL A 131 -7.34 -9.06 -2.17
C VAL A 131 -8.78 -8.72 -2.56
N GLU A 132 -9.33 -7.67 -1.97
CA GLU A 132 -10.55 -7.01 -2.45
C GLU A 132 -10.19 -5.75 -3.25
N LEU A 133 -11.04 -5.38 -4.21
CA LEU A 133 -11.00 -4.08 -4.88
C LEU A 133 -12.19 -3.25 -4.42
N GLY A 134 -11.94 -2.03 -3.98
CA GLY A 134 -12.99 -1.15 -3.45
C GLY A 134 -12.67 0.32 -3.64
N VAL A 135 -13.49 1.13 -3.01
CA VAL A 135 -13.27 2.55 -2.76
C VAL A 135 -13.52 2.84 -1.29
N PHE A 136 -13.13 4.00 -0.81
CA PHE A 136 -13.70 4.58 0.40
C PHE A 136 -14.80 5.56 0.01
N ASP A 137 -15.99 5.41 0.58
CA ASP A 137 -17.10 6.33 0.33
C ASP A 137 -16.93 7.66 1.09
N ASP A 138 -17.91 8.56 0.96
CA ASP A 138 -17.88 9.87 1.63
C ASP A 138 -18.09 9.78 3.17
N SER A 139 -18.39 8.59 3.71
CA SER A 139 -18.37 8.32 5.17
C SER A 139 -17.02 7.77 5.66
N GLY A 140 -16.15 7.33 4.74
CA GLY A 140 -14.86 6.69 5.04
C GLY A 140 -14.89 5.17 5.15
N GLU A 141 -16.05 4.56 4.93
CA GLU A 141 -16.22 3.11 4.94
C GLU A 141 -15.73 2.48 3.63
N PHE A 142 -15.17 1.27 3.74
CA PHE A 142 -14.70 0.53 2.57
C PHE A 142 -15.87 -0.13 1.84
N VAL A 143 -16.06 0.23 0.57
CA VAL A 143 -17.09 -0.36 -0.29
C VAL A 143 -16.41 -1.13 -1.43
N ASN A 144 -16.60 -2.45 -1.45
CA ASN A 144 -16.11 -3.31 -2.54
C ASN A 144 -16.86 -2.96 -3.84
N VAL A 145 -16.13 -2.84 -4.96
CA VAL A 145 -16.70 -2.41 -6.27
C VAL A 145 -17.49 -3.50 -6.97
N PHE A 146 -17.37 -4.75 -6.54
CA PHE A 146 -17.97 -5.92 -7.17
C PHE A 146 -19.27 -6.34 -6.50
N GLU A 147 -20.19 -6.92 -7.28
CA GLU A 147 -21.40 -7.55 -6.74
C GLU A 147 -21.03 -8.75 -5.87
N GLU A 148 -21.75 -8.97 -4.77
CA GLU A 148 -21.51 -10.04 -3.76
C GLU A 148 -20.19 -9.95 -2.97
N ASP A 149 -19.49 -8.81 -3.02
CA ASP A 149 -18.24 -8.52 -2.29
C ASP A 149 -17.12 -9.59 -2.42
N PRO A 150 -16.82 -10.14 -3.61
CA PRO A 150 -15.85 -11.20 -3.80
C PRO A 150 -14.42 -10.76 -3.49
N MET A 151 -13.66 -11.72 -2.96
CA MET A 151 -12.23 -11.62 -2.70
C MET A 151 -11.45 -12.43 -3.74
N PHE A 152 -10.46 -11.80 -4.39
CA PHE A 152 -9.47 -12.53 -5.19
C PHE A 152 -8.53 -13.30 -4.27
N ARG A 153 -8.44 -14.63 -4.43
CA ARG A 153 -7.55 -15.47 -3.61
C ARG A 153 -6.12 -15.43 -4.15
N VAL A 154 -5.16 -15.17 -3.26
CA VAL A 154 -3.72 -15.20 -3.55
C VAL A 154 -3.18 -16.56 -3.12
N GLU A 155 -2.82 -17.40 -4.10
CA GLU A 155 -2.22 -18.71 -3.81
C GLU A 155 -0.71 -18.58 -3.63
N GLN A 156 -0.13 -19.29 -2.67
CA GLN A 156 1.34 -19.32 -2.45
C GLN A 156 2.13 -19.95 -3.60
N SER A 157 1.45 -20.65 -4.51
CA SER A 157 1.95 -21.19 -5.77
C SER A 157 2.19 -20.10 -6.84
N MET A 158 1.59 -18.92 -6.68
CA MET A 158 1.67 -17.85 -7.67
C MET A 158 3.07 -17.21 -7.67
N THR A 159 3.58 -16.98 -8.88
CA THR A 159 4.60 -15.96 -9.14
C THR A 159 3.94 -14.59 -9.31
N GLY A 160 4.73 -13.51 -9.27
CA GLY A 160 4.22 -12.16 -9.58
C GLY A 160 3.53 -12.07 -10.95
N LYS A 161 4.04 -12.77 -11.98
CA LYS A 161 3.45 -12.79 -13.33
C LYS A 161 2.10 -13.51 -13.39
N THR A 162 1.97 -14.64 -12.70
CA THR A 162 0.71 -15.41 -12.66
C THR A 162 -0.34 -14.71 -11.79
N PHE A 163 0.10 -14.05 -10.70
CA PHE A 163 -0.76 -13.18 -9.89
C PHE A 163 -1.34 -12.04 -10.75
N ASP A 164 -0.51 -11.33 -11.53
CA ASP A 164 -0.98 -10.23 -12.38
C ASP A 164 -2.03 -10.68 -13.41
N ALA A 165 -1.77 -11.80 -14.10
CA ALA A 165 -2.69 -12.33 -15.10
C ALA A 165 -4.02 -12.77 -14.47
N ALA A 166 -3.97 -13.49 -13.34
CA ALA A 166 -5.15 -13.97 -12.64
C ALA A 166 -5.97 -12.82 -12.03
N TYR A 167 -5.32 -11.82 -11.43
CA TYR A 167 -5.99 -10.65 -10.86
C TYR A 167 -6.62 -9.76 -11.95
N ALA A 168 -5.94 -9.57 -13.09
CA ALA A 168 -6.49 -8.81 -14.21
C ALA A 168 -7.75 -9.46 -14.82
N GLU A 169 -7.73 -10.79 -15.01
CA GLU A 169 -8.89 -11.49 -15.55
C GLU A 169 -10.02 -11.60 -14.51
N PHE A 170 -9.73 -11.72 -13.19
CA PHE A 170 -10.73 -11.54 -12.12
C PHE A 170 -11.43 -10.18 -12.23
N VAL A 171 -10.67 -9.07 -12.25
CA VAL A 171 -11.24 -7.70 -12.36
C VAL A 171 -12.04 -7.45 -13.65
N LYS A 172 -11.82 -8.29 -14.68
CA LYS A 172 -12.52 -8.26 -15.97
C LYS A 172 -13.77 -9.13 -16.01
N GLN A 173 -13.77 -10.28 -15.31
CA GLN A 173 -14.89 -11.23 -15.30
C GLN A 173 -15.91 -10.94 -14.19
N THR A 174 -15.50 -10.31 -13.10
CA THR A 174 -16.38 -10.06 -11.95
C THR A 174 -17.35 -8.89 -12.20
N PRO A 175 -18.68 -9.09 -12.07
CA PRO A 175 -19.69 -8.03 -12.17
C PRO A 175 -19.47 -6.91 -11.16
N ARG A 176 -19.73 -5.67 -11.57
CA ARG A 176 -19.50 -4.47 -10.75
C ARG A 176 -20.82 -3.82 -10.34
N LYS A 177 -20.88 -3.36 -9.09
CA LYS A 177 -22.00 -2.58 -8.55
C LYS A 177 -22.18 -1.29 -9.36
N ALA A 178 -23.32 -1.16 -10.02
CA ALA A 178 -23.57 -0.08 -10.99
C ALA A 178 -23.55 1.32 -10.36
N ASP A 179 -24.04 1.44 -9.12
CA ASP A 179 -24.01 2.65 -8.31
C ASP A 179 -22.58 3.04 -7.91
N VAL A 180 -21.78 2.11 -7.40
CA VAL A 180 -20.38 2.34 -7.01
C VAL A 180 -19.55 2.75 -8.23
N VAL A 181 -19.72 2.08 -9.37
CA VAL A 181 -19.02 2.43 -10.62
C VAL A 181 -19.45 3.80 -11.15
N LYS A 182 -20.75 4.12 -11.08
CA LYS A 182 -21.25 5.43 -11.51
C LYS A 182 -20.61 6.54 -10.68
N THR A 183 -20.70 6.49 -9.35
CA THR A 183 -20.15 7.53 -8.48
C THR A 183 -18.63 7.62 -8.61
N TYR A 184 -17.92 6.49 -8.73
CA TYR A 184 -16.48 6.47 -9.04
C TYR A 184 -16.14 7.25 -10.32
N LEU A 185 -16.89 7.04 -11.40
CA LEU A 185 -16.65 7.72 -12.68
C LEU A 185 -17.01 9.21 -12.62
N GLU A 186 -18.07 9.58 -11.91
CA GLU A 186 -18.47 10.98 -11.68
C GLU A 186 -17.38 11.72 -10.89
N ARG A 187 -16.97 11.19 -9.72
CA ARG A 187 -15.88 11.75 -8.90
C ARG A 187 -14.55 11.84 -9.63
N LYS A 188 -14.24 10.83 -10.45
CA LYS A 188 -13.05 10.85 -11.29
C LYS A 188 -13.11 11.97 -12.34
N ALA A 189 -14.25 12.15 -13.00
CA ALA A 189 -14.43 13.23 -13.97
C ALA A 189 -14.34 14.62 -13.30
N GLU A 190 -14.90 14.78 -12.09
CA GLU A 190 -14.76 16.01 -11.29
C GLU A 190 -13.29 16.31 -10.94
N LYS A 191 -12.51 15.29 -10.56
CA LYS A 191 -11.07 15.39 -10.28
C LYS A 191 -10.25 15.70 -11.54
N ASP A 192 -10.48 14.97 -12.64
CA ASP A 192 -9.78 15.15 -13.91
C ASP A 192 -10.10 16.53 -14.55
N ALA A 193 -11.26 17.12 -14.23
CA ALA A 193 -11.65 18.49 -14.60
C ALA A 193 -11.14 19.57 -13.64
N GLY A 194 -10.46 19.22 -12.54
CA GLY A 194 -9.98 20.16 -11.51
C GLY A 194 -11.08 20.79 -10.65
N ILE A 195 -12.28 20.21 -10.64
CA ILE A 195 -13.42 20.68 -9.81
C ILE A 195 -13.23 20.25 -8.35
N ILE A 196 -12.68 19.03 -8.13
CA ILE A 196 -12.16 18.61 -6.82
C ILE A 196 -10.66 18.86 -6.79
N SER A 197 -10.25 19.88 -6.03
CA SER A 197 -8.84 20.11 -5.68
C SER A 197 -8.46 19.25 -4.48
N ILE A 198 -7.54 18.29 -4.68
CA ILE A 198 -6.84 17.66 -3.56
C ILE A 198 -5.65 18.57 -3.24
N GLU A 199 -5.58 19.11 -2.01
CA GLU A 199 -4.42 19.91 -1.59
C GLU A 199 -3.18 19.02 -1.49
N GLU A 200 -2.24 19.18 -2.42
CA GLU A 200 -0.87 18.69 -2.26
C GLU A 200 -0.15 19.55 -1.22
N ILE A 201 -0.23 19.15 0.06
CA ILE A 201 0.55 19.75 1.14
C ILE A 201 1.99 19.17 1.08
N GLU A 202 2.96 20.06 0.85
CA GLU A 202 4.40 19.78 0.60
C GLU A 202 5.16 19.05 1.75
#